data_AF-A0A1G8QGR5-F1
#
_entry.id   AF-A0A1G8QGR5-F1
#
_cell.length_a   1.000
_cell.length_b   1.000
_cell.length_c   1.000
_cell.angle_alpha   90.00
_cell.angle_beta   90.00
_cell.angle_gamma   90.00
#
_symmetry.space_group_name_H-M   'P 1'
#
loop_
_entity.id
_entity.type
_entity.pdbx_description
1 polymer ?
#
loop_
_entity_poly.entity_id
_entity_poly.type
_entity_poly.pdbx_seq_one_letter_code
_entity_poly.pdbx_strand_id
1 'polypeptide(L)'
;MKLIGYTSEKKYPESFRVIRFYDKEDDREFTFLTNAKHISALDIANLYKKRWFVELFFKWLKQHLKIKRFWGTTENAVRIQISVAIITYCLVAIVQYDMQLNRSTYEVLQILSISLTDKTHLQELFNKTNFNDVKEQFNPLIPGLFD
;
A
#
# COMPACT_ATOMS: atom_id res chain seq x y z
N MET A 1 -11.01 27.81 6.27
CA MET A 1 -9.72 28.46 5.96
C MET A 1 -9.61 28.66 4.45
N LYS A 2 -9.17 29.84 3.98
CA LYS A 2 -8.85 30.08 2.56
C LYS A 2 -7.34 30.06 2.37
N LEU A 3 -6.89 29.64 1.19
CA LEU A 3 -5.49 29.72 0.81
C LEU A 3 -5.19 31.16 0.35
N ILE A 4 -4.10 31.75 0.84
CA ILE A 4 -3.75 33.17 0.61
C ILE A 4 -2.68 33.37 -0.48
N GLY A 5 -2.10 32.29 -1.00
CA GLY A 5 -1.09 32.39 -2.06
C GLY A 5 -1.74 32.66 -3.41
N TYR A 6 -1.22 33.62 -4.19
CA TYR A 6 -1.80 34.06 -5.47
C TYR A 6 -2.23 32.92 -6.40
N THR A 7 -1.33 31.96 -6.65
CA THR A 7 -1.62 30.80 -7.52
C THR A 7 -2.60 29.82 -6.87
N SER A 8 -2.50 29.64 -5.55
CA SER A 8 -3.31 28.68 -4.80
C SER A 8 -4.73 29.17 -4.61
N GLU A 9 -4.94 30.45 -4.34
CA GLU A 9 -6.25 31.09 -4.25
C GLU A 9 -6.97 31.02 -5.61
N LYS A 10 -6.25 31.29 -6.70
CA LYS A 10 -6.82 31.21 -8.06
C LYS A 10 -7.23 29.79 -8.45
N LYS A 11 -6.44 28.78 -8.06
CA LYS A 11 -6.75 27.36 -8.35
C LYS A 11 -7.79 26.77 -7.40
N TYR A 12 -7.82 27.22 -6.16
CA TYR A 12 -8.69 26.72 -5.10
C TYR A 12 -9.40 27.90 -4.41
N PRO A 13 -10.41 28.50 -5.08
CA PRO A 13 -11.10 29.68 -4.57
C PRO A 13 -11.99 29.38 -3.35
N GLU A 14 -12.33 28.10 -3.15
CA GLU A 14 -13.18 27.65 -2.07
C GLU A 14 -12.47 27.59 -0.72
N SER A 15 -13.27 27.68 0.35
CA SER A 15 -12.78 27.50 1.71
C SER A 15 -12.60 26.01 2.04
N PHE A 16 -11.51 25.68 2.72
CA PHE A 16 -11.22 24.36 3.27
C PHE A 16 -11.66 24.27 4.73
N ARG A 17 -11.92 23.05 5.19
CA ARG A 17 -12.17 22.71 6.59
C ARG A 17 -10.87 22.25 7.24
N VAL A 18 -10.57 22.78 8.41
CA VAL A 18 -9.45 22.35 9.25
C VAL A 18 -10.00 21.46 10.35
N ILE A 19 -9.35 20.33 10.61
CA ILE A 19 -9.71 19.37 11.65
C ILE A 19 -8.51 19.18 12.55
N ARG A 20 -8.72 19.22 13.86
CA ARG A 20 -7.73 18.85 14.85
C ARG A 20 -8.16 17.53 15.48
N PHE A 21 -7.26 16.57 15.49
CA PHE A 21 -7.45 15.26 16.07
C PHE A 21 -6.37 15.05 17.12
N TYR A 22 -6.77 14.81 18.35
CA TYR A 22 -5.85 14.49 19.44
C TYR A 22 -5.82 12.98 19.62
N ASP A 23 -4.66 12.39 19.38
CA ASP A 23 -4.40 10.98 19.63
C ASP A 23 -3.97 10.80 21.08
N LYS A 24 -4.82 10.11 21.85
CA LYS A 24 -4.58 9.87 23.29
C LYS A 24 -3.54 8.79 23.54
N GLU A 25 -3.33 7.90 22.57
CA GLU A 25 -2.38 6.79 22.72
C GLU A 25 -0.95 7.31 22.65
N ASP A 26 -0.66 8.19 21.68
CA ASP A 26 0.68 8.74 21.45
C ASP A 26 0.90 10.13 22.07
N ASP A 27 -0.13 10.70 22.71
CA ASP A 27 -0.15 12.07 23.24
C ASP A 27 0.25 13.12 22.18
N ARG A 28 -0.39 13.06 21.01
CA ARG A 28 -0.06 13.90 19.84
C ARG A 28 -1.30 14.54 19.23
N GLU A 29 -1.17 15.80 18.81
CA GLU A 29 -2.22 16.48 18.02
C GLU A 29 -1.87 16.49 16.53
N PHE A 30 -2.81 16.07 15.71
CA PHE A 30 -2.74 16.13 14.26
C PHE A 30 -3.70 17.19 13.73
N THR A 31 -3.22 18.02 12.79
CA THR A 31 -4.06 18.97 12.06
C THR A 31 -4.20 18.52 10.60
N PHE A 32 -5.44 18.31 10.16
CA PHE A 32 -5.78 17.95 8.78
C PHE A 32 -6.50 19.09 8.07
N LEU A 33 -6.21 19.26 6.78
CA LEU A 33 -6.89 20.19 5.90
C LEU A 33 -7.64 19.40 4.83
N THR A 34 -8.95 19.65 4.67
CA THR A 34 -9.78 18.92 3.72
C THR A 34 -10.79 19.80 3.00
N ASN A 35 -11.09 19.45 1.75
CA ASN A 35 -12.23 20.00 1.00
C ASN A 35 -13.51 19.15 1.19
N ALA A 36 -13.40 17.94 1.75
CA ALA A 36 -14.51 17.03 1.99
C ALA A 36 -15.32 17.44 3.24
N LYS A 37 -16.11 18.52 3.11
CA LYS A 37 -16.88 19.09 4.22
C LYS A 37 -18.00 18.16 4.73
N HIS A 38 -18.47 17.25 3.90
CA HIS A 38 -19.56 16.31 4.18
C HIS A 38 -19.12 15.12 5.04
N ILE A 39 -17.82 14.84 5.13
CA ILE A 39 -17.28 13.71 5.91
C ILE A 39 -17.09 14.15 7.37
N SER A 40 -17.30 13.25 8.32
CA SER A 40 -17.09 13.54 9.74
C SER A 40 -15.60 13.81 10.04
N ALA A 41 -15.33 14.55 11.12
CA ALA A 41 -13.95 14.85 11.51
C ALA A 41 -13.15 13.59 11.86
N LEU A 42 -13.80 12.63 12.53
CA LEU A 42 -13.22 11.36 12.91
C LEU A 42 -12.89 10.48 11.69
N ASP A 43 -13.82 10.41 10.72
CA ASP A 43 -13.59 9.63 9.51
C ASP A 43 -12.44 10.19 8.67
N ILE A 44 -12.29 11.52 8.65
CA ILE A 44 -11.14 12.14 7.99
C ILE A 44 -9.84 11.77 8.70
N ALA A 45 -9.78 11.83 10.03
CA ALA A 45 -8.61 11.39 10.78
C ALA A 45 -8.27 9.91 10.49
N ASN A 46 -9.27 9.03 10.50
CA ASN A 46 -9.12 7.61 10.17
C ASN A 46 -8.69 7.38 8.72
N LEU A 47 -9.19 8.17 7.77
CA LEU A 47 -8.76 8.10 6.36
C LEU A 47 -7.30 8.53 6.21
N TYR A 48 -6.87 9.55 6.95
CA TYR A 48 -5.47 9.96 6.99
C TYR A 48 -4.57 8.90 7.65
N LYS A 49 -5.04 8.17 8.67
CA LYS A 49 -4.34 6.97 9.18
C LYS A 49 -4.13 5.95 8.06
N LYS A 50 -5.13 5.75 7.20
CA LYS A 50 -5.02 4.81 6.06
C LYS A 50 -4.01 5.23 4.98
N ARG A 51 -3.58 6.49 4.94
CA ARG A 51 -2.55 6.96 3.99
C ARG A 51 -1.23 6.20 4.17
N TRP A 52 -0.92 5.79 5.40
CA TRP A 52 0.28 5.00 5.68
C TRP A 52 0.30 3.64 4.96
N PHE A 53 -0.86 3.01 4.76
CA PHE A 53 -0.94 1.75 4.00
C PHE A 53 -0.46 1.90 2.56
N VAL A 54 -0.58 3.08 1.95
CA VAL A 54 -0.04 3.35 0.61
C VAL A 54 1.48 3.29 0.63
N GLU A 55 2.11 3.88 1.66
CA GLU A 55 3.57 3.85 1.82
C GLU A 55 4.06 2.42 2.12
N LEU A 56 3.37 1.68 2.99
CA LEU A 56 3.64 0.27 3.26
C LEU A 56 3.47 -0.59 1.99
N PHE A 57 2.45 -0.34 1.19
CA PHE A 57 2.25 -1.02 -0.09
C PHE A 57 3.43 -0.80 -1.03
N PHE A 58 3.87 0.46 -1.22
CA PHE A 58 5.03 0.72 -2.07
C PHE A 58 6.35 0.19 -1.48
N LYS A 59 6.48 0.15 -0.15
CA LYS A 59 7.61 -0.50 0.52
C LYS A 59 7.64 -1.99 0.21
N TRP A 60 6.51 -2.67 0.38
CA TRP A 60 6.34 -4.09 0.06
C TRP A 60 6.65 -4.36 -1.41
N LEU A 61 6.07 -3.56 -2.31
CA LEU A 61 6.24 -3.68 -3.76
C LEU A 61 7.73 -3.59 -4.16
N LYS A 62 8.45 -2.59 -3.64
CA LYS A 62 9.90 -2.44 -3.87
C LYS A 62 10.73 -3.59 -3.27
N GLN A 63 10.34 -4.11 -2.11
CA GLN A 63 11.06 -5.18 -1.42
C GLN A 63 10.89 -6.53 -2.11
N HIS A 64 9.67 -6.91 -2.47
CA HIS A 64 9.34 -8.27 -2.87
C HIS A 64 9.31 -8.49 -4.39
N LEU A 65 8.98 -7.47 -5.20
CA LEU A 65 8.92 -7.60 -6.66
C LEU A 65 10.23 -7.24 -7.37
N LYS A 66 11.35 -7.21 -6.64
CA LYS A 66 12.71 -6.95 -7.17
C LYS A 66 12.79 -5.73 -8.09
N ILE A 67 12.03 -4.65 -7.83
CA ILE A 67 12.22 -3.33 -8.48
C ILE A 67 13.49 -2.64 -7.94
N LYS A 68 14.57 -3.40 -7.76
CA LYS A 68 15.89 -2.91 -7.34
C LYS A 68 16.75 -2.57 -8.55
N ARG A 69 16.42 -3.11 -9.73
CA ARG A 69 17.12 -2.81 -10.98
C ARG A 69 16.09 -2.66 -12.10
N PHE A 70 16.10 -1.51 -12.76
CA PHE A 70 15.28 -1.30 -13.95
C PHE A 70 15.96 -1.95 -15.15
N TRP A 71 15.18 -2.65 -15.97
CA TRP A 71 15.67 -3.27 -17.21
C TRP A 71 15.89 -2.25 -18.33
N GLY A 72 15.33 -1.04 -18.18
CA GLY A 72 15.60 0.12 -19.00
C GLY A 72 15.47 1.40 -18.18
N THR A 73 16.24 2.43 -18.51
CA THR A 73 16.28 3.71 -17.78
C THR A 73 15.36 4.77 -18.37
N THR A 74 14.65 4.46 -19.46
CA THR A 74 13.68 5.39 -20.06
C THR A 74 12.42 5.48 -19.21
N GLU A 75 11.76 6.64 -19.25
CA GLU A 75 10.52 6.86 -18.50
C GLU A 75 9.46 5.79 -18.81
N ASN A 76 9.31 5.43 -20.08
CA ASN A 76 8.37 4.40 -20.51
C ASN A 76 8.71 3.02 -19.95
N ALA A 77 9.99 2.63 -19.93
CA ALA A 77 10.42 1.35 -19.36
C ALA A 77 10.11 1.29 -17.85
N VAL A 78 10.36 2.39 -17.12
CA VAL A 78 10.04 2.51 -15.70
C VAL A 78 8.53 2.42 -15.46
N ARG A 79 7.72 3.16 -16.25
CA ARG A 79 6.25 3.11 -16.15
C ARG A 79 5.71 1.70 -16.38
N ILE A 80 6.18 1.01 -17.42
CA ILE A 80 5.77 -0.37 -17.72
C ILE A 80 6.16 -1.31 -16.56
N GLN A 81 7.39 -1.20 -16.03
CA GLN A 81 7.85 -2.05 -14.95
C GLN A 81 7.01 -1.87 -13.66
N ILE A 82 6.65 -0.63 -13.32
CA ILE A 82 5.77 -0.34 -12.18
C ILE A 82 4.36 -0.91 -12.43
N SER A 83 3.80 -0.69 -13.63
CA SER A 83 2.47 -1.21 -13.98
C SER A 83 2.41 -2.74 -13.89
N VAL A 84 3.40 -3.44 -14.44
CA VAL A 84 3.49 -4.91 -14.36
C VAL A 84 3.58 -5.38 -12.90
N ALA A 85 4.40 -4.72 -12.08
CA ALA A 85 4.51 -5.07 -10.66
C ALA A 85 3.18 -4.91 -9.90
N ILE A 86 2.43 -3.83 -10.17
CA ILE A 86 1.10 -3.62 -9.57
C ILE A 86 0.13 -4.72 -10.04
N ILE A 87 0.12 -5.04 -11.35
CA ILE A 87 -0.73 -6.11 -11.90
C ILE A 87 -0.39 -7.45 -11.25
N THR A 88 0.89 -7.80 -11.13
CA THR A 88 1.34 -9.02 -10.46
C THR A 88 0.85 -9.09 -9.02
N TYR A 89 0.99 -8.00 -8.24
CA TYR A 89 0.48 -7.96 -6.88
C TYR A 89 -1.04 -8.21 -6.83
N CYS A 90 -1.81 -7.52 -7.67
CA CYS A 90 -3.26 -7.69 -7.71
C CYS A 90 -3.66 -9.14 -8.03
N LEU A 91 -2.99 -9.77 -9.00
CA LEU A 91 -3.24 -11.17 -9.35
C LEU A 91 -2.94 -12.11 -8.17
N VAL A 92 -1.80 -11.92 -7.48
CA VAL A 92 -1.45 -12.72 -6.31
C VAL A 92 -2.45 -12.52 -5.18
N ALA A 93 -2.88 -11.28 -4.93
CA ALA A 93 -3.87 -10.97 -3.90
C ALA A 93 -5.24 -11.60 -4.21
N ILE A 94 -5.67 -11.60 -5.48
CA ILE A 94 -6.89 -12.28 -5.92
C ILE A 94 -6.78 -13.78 -5.68
N VAL A 95 -5.67 -14.41 -6.10
CA VAL A 95 -5.44 -15.85 -5.89
C VAL A 95 -5.47 -16.19 -4.39
N GLN A 96 -4.80 -15.40 -3.55
CA GLN A 96 -4.78 -15.59 -2.11
C GLN A 96 -6.19 -15.52 -1.51
N TYR A 97 -6.99 -14.53 -1.93
CA TYR A 97 -8.35 -14.30 -1.46
C TYR A 97 -9.31 -15.40 -1.92
N ASP A 98 -9.37 -15.68 -3.22
CA ASP A 98 -10.28 -16.65 -3.82
C ASP A 98 -10.04 -18.08 -3.29
N MET A 99 -8.78 -18.40 -3.01
CA MET A 99 -8.39 -19.72 -2.49
C MET A 99 -8.36 -19.78 -0.96
N GLN A 100 -8.69 -18.69 -0.26
CA GLN A 100 -8.69 -18.58 1.21
C GLN A 100 -7.39 -19.09 1.84
N LEU A 101 -6.25 -18.73 1.25
CA LEU A 101 -4.95 -19.22 1.71
C LEU A 101 -4.57 -18.53 3.02
N ASN A 102 -4.32 -19.32 4.08
CA ASN A 102 -3.71 -18.85 5.33
C ASN A 102 -2.20 -18.66 5.19
N ARG A 103 -1.78 -17.92 4.16
CA ARG A 103 -0.38 -17.58 3.87
C ARG A 103 -0.28 -16.10 3.56
N SER A 104 0.90 -15.53 3.77
CA SER A 104 1.17 -14.15 3.37
C SER A 104 1.13 -13.99 1.85
N THR A 105 0.83 -12.78 1.37
CA THR A 105 0.85 -12.47 -0.07
C THR A 105 2.25 -12.73 -0.67
N TYR A 106 3.30 -12.55 0.12
CA TYR A 106 4.67 -12.83 -0.31
C TYR A 106 4.94 -14.32 -0.51
N GLU A 107 4.50 -15.18 0.40
CA GLU A 107 4.65 -16.64 0.25
C GLU A 107 3.89 -17.14 -0.98
N VAL A 108 2.66 -16.65 -1.21
CA VAL A 108 1.89 -16.98 -2.41
C VAL A 108 2.65 -16.55 -3.66
N LEU A 109 3.22 -15.33 -3.67
CA LEU A 109 4.06 -14.85 -4.76
C LEU A 109 5.30 -15.75 -4.98
N GLN A 110 5.98 -16.19 -3.92
CA GLN A 110 7.17 -17.04 -4.02
C GLN A 110 6.84 -18.40 -4.65
N ILE A 111 5.77 -19.06 -4.18
CA ILE A 111 5.33 -20.35 -4.70
C ILE A 111 4.97 -20.22 -6.18
N LEU A 112 4.18 -19.20 -6.55
CA LEU A 112 3.83 -18.95 -7.94
C LEU A 112 5.07 -18.64 -8.80
N SER A 113 6.05 -17.91 -8.26
CA SER A 113 7.28 -17.53 -8.98
C SER A 113 8.18 -18.74 -9.29
N ILE A 114 8.23 -19.74 -8.40
CA ILE A 114 9.02 -20.96 -8.61
C ILE A 114 8.29 -21.93 -9.56
N SER A 115 6.95 -21.87 -9.56
CA SER A 115 6.08 -22.78 -10.32
C SER A 115 5.47 -22.13 -11.57
N LEU A 116 6.09 -21.10 -12.13
CA LEU A 116 5.55 -20.37 -13.30
C LEU A 116 5.28 -21.24 -14.54
N THR A 117 6.03 -22.33 -14.69
CA THR A 117 5.90 -23.28 -15.80
C THR A 117 5.21 -24.58 -15.38
N ASP A 118 4.85 -24.71 -14.11
CA ASP A 118 4.13 -25.85 -13.57
C ASP A 118 2.66 -25.81 -14.05
N LYS A 119 2.14 -26.97 -14.43
CA LYS A 119 0.75 -27.14 -14.89
C LYS A 119 -0.16 -27.72 -13.81
N THR A 120 0.39 -28.01 -12.63
CA THR A 120 -0.35 -28.48 -11.47
C THR A 120 -1.44 -27.47 -11.09
N HIS A 121 -2.63 -27.97 -10.76
CA HIS A 121 -3.72 -27.10 -10.33
C HIS A 121 -3.31 -26.29 -9.10
N LEU A 122 -3.66 -24.99 -9.05
CA LEU A 122 -3.22 -24.10 -7.99
C LEU A 122 -3.51 -24.64 -6.59
N GLN A 123 -4.68 -25.26 -6.38
CA GLN A 123 -5.04 -25.84 -5.08
C GLN A 123 -4.05 -26.92 -4.64
N GLU A 124 -3.67 -27.81 -5.55
CA GLU A 124 -2.67 -28.84 -5.26
C GLU A 124 -1.29 -28.25 -5.07
N LEU A 125 -0.93 -27.24 -5.86
CA LEU A 125 0.35 -26.56 -5.77
C LEU A 125 0.55 -25.96 -4.37
N PHE A 126 -0.46 -25.24 -3.86
CA PHE A 126 -0.39 -24.66 -2.52
C PHE A 126 -0.46 -25.74 -1.42
N ASN A 127 -1.27 -26.80 -1.58
CA ASN A 127 -1.33 -27.88 -0.59
C ASN A 127 -0.03 -28.69 -0.46
N LYS A 128 0.72 -28.87 -1.56
CA LYS A 128 1.99 -29.61 -1.57
C LYS A 128 3.16 -28.80 -0.98
N THR A 129 3.10 -27.48 -1.05
CA THR A 129 4.19 -26.59 -0.64
C THR A 129 4.10 -26.22 0.84
N ASN A 130 4.79 -26.97 1.70
CA ASN A 130 5.05 -26.57 3.10
C ASN A 130 6.37 -25.79 3.17
N PHE A 131 6.32 -24.48 2.96
CA PHE A 131 7.43 -23.60 3.36
C PHE A 131 7.25 -23.24 4.83
N ASN A 132 8.03 -23.88 5.70
CA ASN A 132 8.33 -23.31 7.02
C ASN A 132 9.54 -22.37 6.87
N ASP A 133 9.51 -21.27 7.64
CA ASP A 133 10.52 -20.22 7.76
C ASP A 133 10.57 -19.13 6.68
N VAL A 134 9.61 -18.20 6.74
CA VAL A 134 9.93 -16.78 6.58
C VAL A 134 9.34 -16.02 7.77
N LYS A 135 10.19 -15.54 8.69
CA LYS A 135 9.81 -14.49 9.63
C LYS A 135 9.51 -13.24 8.82
N GLU A 136 8.25 -13.04 8.43
CA GLU A 136 7.79 -11.73 7.99
C GLU A 136 7.93 -10.77 9.17
N GLN A 137 9.00 -9.96 9.15
CA GLN A 137 9.00 -8.73 9.93
C GLN A 137 8.06 -7.74 9.23
N PHE A 138 6.76 -7.92 9.45
CA PHE A 138 5.77 -6.84 9.36
C PHE A 138 5.89 -5.86 10.55
N ASN A 139 7.04 -5.80 11.23
CA ASN A 139 7.29 -4.72 12.16
C ASN A 139 7.64 -3.47 11.36
N PRO A 140 6.92 -2.35 11.55
CA PRO A 140 7.40 -1.06 11.14
C PRO A 140 8.74 -0.83 11.86
N LEU A 141 9.86 -0.99 11.14
CA LEU A 141 11.19 -0.57 11.64
C LEU A 141 11.26 0.96 11.83
N ILE A 142 10.21 1.67 11.47
CA ILE A 142 9.99 3.10 11.63
C ILE A 142 8.56 3.20 12.16
N PRO A 143 8.32 3.75 13.36
CA PRO A 143 6.96 4.08 13.78
C PRO A 143 6.33 4.93 12.69
N GLY A 144 5.20 4.48 12.16
CA GLY A 144 4.35 5.31 11.33
C GLY A 144 4.03 6.61 12.05
N LEU A 145 3.54 7.60 11.29
CA LEU A 145 3.10 8.88 11.86
C LEU A 145 2.03 8.71 12.96
N PHE A 146 1.41 7.53 13.03
CA PHE A 146 0.35 7.12 13.95
C PHE A 146 0.68 5.80 14.70
N ASP A 147 1.96 5.41 14.74
CA ASP A 147 2.49 4.32 15.59
C ASP A 147 3.33 4.88 16.75
#